data_AF-A0A920KQN3-F1
#
_entry.id   AF-A0A920KQN3-F1
#
_cell.length_a   1.000
_cell.length_b   1.000
_cell.length_c   1.000
_cell.angle_alpha   90.00
_cell.angle_beta   90.00
_cell.angle_gamma   90.00
#
_symmetry.space_group_name_H-M   'P 1'
#
loop_
_entity.id
_entity.type
_entity.pdbx_description
1 polymer ?
#
loop_
_entity_poly.entity_id
_entity_poly.type
_entity_poly.pdbx_seq_one_letter_code
_entity_poly.pdbx_strand_id
1 'polypeptide(L)' 'MAHASHPGPHNLVLICPSEEFLAGLPFGKIPDRNDFQTLSPAERLTYWQTCVCESEQLATAFLSSFTLTIHYVAR' A
#
# COMPACT_ATOMS: atom_id res chain seq x y z
N MET A 1 7.44 23.56 26.88
CA MET A 1 6.19 22.76 26.76
C MET A 1 6.59 21.39 26.27
N ALA A 2 6.44 20.36 27.11
CA ALA A 2 6.78 19.00 26.73
C ALA A 2 5.74 18.50 25.71
N HIS A 3 6.21 18.09 24.53
CA HIS A 3 5.38 17.37 23.57
C HIS A 3 5.03 16.03 24.22
N ALA A 4 3.80 15.88 24.71
CA ALA A 4 3.32 14.59 25.16
C ALA A 4 3.34 13.65 23.94
N SER A 5 4.20 12.63 23.98
CA SER A 5 4.24 11.56 22.99
C SER A 5 2.89 10.86 23.00
N HIS A 6 2.11 11.05 21.93
CA HIS A 6 0.88 10.29 21.73
C HIS A 6 1.30 8.81 21.67
N PRO A 7 0.76 7.93 22.54
CA PRO A 7 1.04 6.51 22.41
C PRO A 7 0.62 6.09 21.01
N GLY A 8 1.55 5.49 20.27
CA GLY A 8 1.29 5.04 18.91
C GLY A 8 0.10 4.07 18.85
N PRO A 9 -0.46 3.84 17.66
CA PRO A 9 -1.60 2.94 17.50
C PRO A 9 -1.29 1.55 18.09
N HIS A 10 -2.13 1.11 19.01
CA HIS A 10 -1.94 -0.16 19.73
C HIS A 10 -2.05 -1.40 18.82
N ASN A 11 -2.80 -1.30 17.72
CA ASN A 11 -3.07 -2.40 16.79
C ASN A 11 -2.78 -1.96 15.33
N LEU A 12 -1.54 -1.58 15.04
CA LEU A 12 -1.12 -1.21 13.69
C LEU A 12 -0.53 -2.40 12.95
N VAL A 13 -1.01 -2.63 11.73
CA VAL A 13 -0.34 -3.48 10.75
C VAL A 13 0.14 -2.58 9.61
N LEU A 14 1.43 -2.64 9.31
CA LEU A 14 2.04 -1.91 8.20
C LEU A 14 2.43 -2.91 7.10
N ILE A 15 1.91 -2.72 5.89
CA ILE A 15 2.30 -3.49 4.72
C ILE A 15 3.42 -2.73 4.02
N CYS A 16 4.60 -3.35 3.93
CA CYS A 16 5.75 -2.82 3.21
C CYS A 16 5.88 -3.60 1.89
N PRO A 17 5.55 -3.01 0.73
CA PRO A 17 5.72 -3.68 -0.55
C PRO A 17 7.21 -3.89 -0.87
N SER A 18 7.50 -4.90 -1.69
CA SER A 18 8.87 -5.14 -2.14
C SER A 18 9.32 -4.12 -3.20
N GLU A 19 10.62 -4.04 -3.44
CA GLU A 19 11.16 -3.19 -4.51
C GLU A 19 10.68 -3.63 -5.89
N GLU A 20 10.49 -4.92 -6.12
CA GLU A 20 9.97 -5.46 -7.38
C GLU A 20 8.53 -5.00 -7.64
N PHE A 21 7.70 -4.93 -6.60
CA PHE A 21 6.35 -4.37 -6.72
C PHE A 21 6.40 -2.90 -7.13
N LEU A 22 7.26 -2.10 -6.48
CA LEU A 22 7.41 -0.68 -6.81
C LEU A 22 7.92 -0.48 -8.24
N ALA A 23 8.88 -1.28 -8.69
CA ALA A 23 9.41 -1.23 -10.04
C ALA A 23 8.35 -1.55 -11.12
N GLY A 24 7.30 -2.30 -10.76
CA GLY A 24 6.16 -2.59 -11.63
C GLY A 24 5.14 -1.44 -11.74
N LEU A 25 5.18 -0.45 -10.84
CA LEU A 25 4.28 0.70 -10.88
C LEU A 25 4.75 1.75 -11.90
N PRO A 26 3.82 2.56 -12.46
CA PRO A 26 4.23 3.75 -13.21
C PRO A 26 5.10 4.66 -12.35
N PHE A 27 6.17 5.19 -12.95
CA PHE A 27 7.20 6.00 -12.28
C PHE A 27 7.97 5.29 -11.15
N GLY A 28 7.81 3.97 -10.99
CA GLY A 28 8.59 3.17 -10.03
C GLY A 28 8.28 3.47 -8.56
N LYS A 29 7.13 4.08 -8.26
CA LYS A 29 6.75 4.50 -6.90
C LYS A 29 5.24 4.49 -6.69
N ILE A 30 4.84 4.45 -5.42
CA ILE A 30 3.46 4.76 -5.02
C ILE A 30 3.20 6.25 -5.28
N PRO A 31 2.03 6.63 -5.82
CA PRO A 31 1.71 8.02 -6.09
C PRO A 31 1.74 8.90 -4.84
N ASP A 32 2.18 10.15 -4.99
CA ASP A 32 2.30 11.11 -3.89
C ASP A 32 1.90 12.53 -4.31
N ARG A 33 1.99 13.48 -3.38
CA ARG A 33 1.55 14.86 -3.64
C ARG A 33 2.41 15.61 -4.66
N ASN A 34 3.62 15.16 -4.94
CA ASN A 34 4.48 15.78 -5.96
C ASN A 34 3.88 15.62 -7.36
N ASP A 35 3.06 14.59 -7.58
CA ASP A 35 2.42 14.32 -8.86
C ASP A 35 1.49 15.46 -9.30
N PHE A 36 0.97 16.26 -8.36
CA PHE A 36 0.14 17.45 -8.66
C PHE A 36 0.95 18.59 -9.30
N GLN A 37 2.27 18.59 -9.10
CA GLN A 37 3.18 19.60 -9.62
C GLN A 37 3.71 19.22 -11.00
N THR A 38 3.79 17.91 -11.29
CA THR A 38 4.50 17.38 -12.46
C THR A 38 3.61 16.77 -13.52
N LEU A 39 2.36 16.39 -13.20
CA LEU A 39 1.45 15.73 -14.12
C LEU A 39 0.18 16.56 -14.36
N SER A 40 -0.38 16.48 -15.58
CA SER A 40 -1.71 17.00 -15.85
C SER A 40 -2.79 16.21 -15.08
N PRO A 41 -4.00 16.79 -14.90
CA PRO A 41 -5.08 16.09 -14.22
C PRO A 41 -5.43 14.73 -14.83
N ALA A 42 -5.39 14.61 -16.16
CA ALA A 42 -5.72 13.37 -16.86
C ALA A 42 -4.63 12.30 -16.65
N GLU A 43 -3.36 12.67 -16.82
CA GLU A 43 -2.23 11.75 -16.60
C GLU A 43 -2.20 11.25 -15.15
N ARG A 44 -2.39 12.17 -14.19
CA ARG A 44 -2.43 11.81 -12.77
C ARG A 44 -3.59 10.88 -12.46
N LEU A 45 -4.78 11.11 -13.03
CA LEU A 45 -5.94 10.24 -12.81
C LEU A 45 -5.64 8.81 -13.28
N THR A 46 -5.11 8.65 -14.49
CA THR A 46 -4.72 7.34 -15.03
C THR A 46 -3.65 6.69 -14.17
N TYR A 47 -2.57 7.40 -13.85
CA TYR A 47 -1.49 6.89 -12.99
C TYR A 47 -2.00 6.40 -11.63
N TRP A 48 -2.79 7.22 -10.95
CA TRP A 48 -3.30 6.90 -9.61
C TRP A 48 -4.27 5.72 -9.64
N GLN A 49 -5.14 5.65 -10.65
CA GLN A 49 -6.05 4.51 -10.84
C GLN A 49 -5.27 3.22 -11.06
N THR A 50 -4.23 3.22 -11.89
CA THR A 50 -3.36 2.05 -12.09
C THR A 50 -2.78 1.59 -10.75
N CYS A 51 -2.21 2.48 -9.95
CA CYS A 51 -1.61 2.09 -8.67
C CYS A 51 -2.63 1.56 -7.65
N VAL A 52 -3.87 2.09 -7.66
CA VAL A 52 -4.96 1.54 -6.84
C VAL A 52 -5.30 0.12 -7.27
N CYS A 53 -5.43 -0.15 -8.58
CA CYS A 53 -5.67 -1.51 -9.06
C CYS A 53 -4.53 -2.47 -8.68
N GLU A 54 -3.28 -2.07 -8.86
CA GLU A 54 -2.12 -2.92 -8.50
C GLU A 54 -2.06 -3.22 -6.99
N SER A 55 -2.61 -2.35 -6.13
CA SER A 55 -2.66 -2.56 -4.69
C SER A 55 -3.53 -3.76 -4.26
N GLU A 56 -4.43 -4.24 -5.12
CA GLU A 56 -5.22 -5.46 -4.86
C GLU A 56 -4.32 -6.68 -4.66
N GLN A 57 -3.15 -6.73 -5.30
CA GLN A 57 -2.18 -7.79 -5.12
C GLN A 57 -1.63 -7.83 -3.68
N LEU A 58 -1.38 -6.65 -3.08
CA LEU A 58 -0.93 -6.53 -1.70
C LEU A 58 -2.00 -6.99 -0.72
N ALA A 59 -3.26 -6.59 -0.96
CA ALA A 59 -4.40 -7.04 -0.16
C ALA A 59 -4.58 -8.56 -0.24
N THR A 60 -4.46 -9.13 -1.44
CA THR A 60 -4.56 -10.58 -1.67
C THR A 60 -3.42 -11.32 -0.97
N ALA A 61 -2.18 -10.85 -1.09
CA ALA A 61 -1.02 -11.44 -0.41
C ALA A 61 -1.21 -11.44 1.12
N PHE A 62 -1.66 -10.32 1.66
CA PHE A 62 -1.98 -10.21 3.09
C PHE A 62 -3.05 -11.24 3.51
N LEU A 63 -4.20 -11.27 2.84
CA LEU A 63 -5.30 -12.18 3.18
C LEU A 63 -4.93 -13.66 3.01
N SER A 64 -4.17 -14.01 1.96
CA SER A 64 -3.74 -15.38 1.70
C SER A 64 -2.91 -15.98 2.85
N SER A 65 -2.13 -15.14 3.53
CA SER A 65 -1.33 -15.52 4.69
C SER A 65 -2.20 -15.95 5.89
N PHE A 66 -3.42 -15.40 6.00
CA PHE A 66 -4.35 -15.74 7.07
C PHE A 66 -5.29 -16.90 6.70
N THR A 67 -5.73 -16.99 5.45
CA THR A 67 -6.65 -18.06 5.00
C THR A 67 -6.03 -19.47 5.09
N LEU A 68 -4.73 -19.62 4.86
CA LEU A 68 -4.03 -20.90 5.08
C LEU A 68 -3.97 -21.30 6.55
N THR A 69 -3.96 -20.34 7.48
CA THR A 69 -3.88 -20.60 8.92
C THR A 69 -5.22 -21.12 9.46
N ILE A 70 -6.36 -20.56 9.02
CA ILE A 70 -7.69 -21.05 9.45
C ILE A 70 -8.02 -22.45 8.90
N HIS A 71 -7.60 -22.81 7.68
CA HIS A 71 -7.79 -24.16 7.16
C HIS A 71 -6.87 -25.21 7.83
N TYR A 72 -5.68 -24.82 8.31
CA TYR A 72 -4.75 -25.73 8.99
C TYR A 72 -5.13 -25.97 10.46
N VAL A 73 -5.64 -24.97 11.17
CA VAL A 73 -6.00 -25.08 12.61
C VAL A 73 -7.37 -25.73 12.83
N ALA A 74 -8.20 -25.82 11.78
CA ALA A 74 -9.51 -26.48 11.82
C ALA A 74 -9.50 -27.97 11.35
N ARG A 75 -8.31 -28.58 11.23
CA ARG A 75 -8.11 -30.04 11.13
C ARG A 75 -7.44 -30.54 12.38
#